data_AF-A0A7C9J1Z0-F1
#
_entry.id   AF-A0A7C9J1Z0-F1
#
_cell.length_a   1.000
_cell.length_b   1.000
_cell.length_c   1.000
_cell.angle_alpha   90.00
_cell.angle_beta   90.00
_cell.angle_gamma   90.00
#
_symmetry.space_group_name_H-M   'P 1'
#
loop_
_entity.id
_entity.type
_entity.pdbx_description
1 polymer ?
#
loop_
_entity_poly.entity_id
_entity_poly.type
_entity_poly.pdbx_seq_one_letter_code
_entity_poly.pdbx_strand_id
1 'polypeptide(L)'
;MLTALLLALSFNGYDGGTPITCDFPAEDAAGKSIRVVLEPRPSLKDQPGLYRVFMDFDGLVSVRAAAQPISATEERDILIRGITRRNAMYSIGLRDDGVAAFNIQPAEGDNGKKSTRLGECHGHKAHIDRWLSMW
;
A
#
# COMPACT_ATOMS: atom_id res chain seq x y z
N MET A 1 7.49 -53.12 14.14
CA MET A 1 6.49 -52.03 14.26
C MET A 1 7.24 -50.72 14.05
N LEU A 2 7.15 -50.14 12.85
CA LEU A 2 7.82 -48.89 12.47
C LEU A 2 6.77 -47.77 12.51
N THR A 3 6.85 -46.89 13.51
CA THR A 3 5.97 -45.71 13.61
C THR A 3 6.69 -44.55 12.91
N ALA A 4 6.37 -44.33 11.64
CA ALA A 4 6.83 -43.14 10.92
C ALA A 4 5.94 -41.95 11.32
N LEU A 5 6.47 -41.10 12.20
CA LEU A 5 5.89 -39.81 12.54
C LEU A 5 6.12 -38.84 11.37
N LEU A 6 5.12 -38.70 10.49
CA LEU A 6 5.10 -37.65 9.48
C LEU A 6 4.70 -36.34 10.15
N LEU A 7 5.68 -35.52 10.54
CA LEU A 7 5.47 -34.11 10.80
C LEU A 7 5.12 -33.43 9.48
N ALA A 8 3.83 -33.32 9.19
CA ALA A 8 3.32 -32.38 8.20
C ALA A 8 3.47 -30.97 8.78
N LEU A 9 4.60 -30.33 8.49
CA LEU A 9 4.72 -28.87 8.57
C LEU A 9 3.74 -28.30 7.54
N SER A 10 2.54 -27.93 7.98
CA SER A 10 1.66 -27.05 7.24
C SER A 10 2.36 -25.70 7.13
N PHE A 11 3.19 -25.55 6.10
CA PHE A 11 3.57 -24.24 5.61
C PHE A 11 2.27 -23.57 5.20
N ASN A 12 1.72 -22.74 6.08
CA ASN A 12 0.71 -21.76 5.72
C ASN A 12 1.39 -20.87 4.67
N GLY A 13 1.26 -21.26 3.41
CA GLY A 13 1.55 -20.39 2.28
C GLY A 13 0.67 -19.18 2.49
N TYR A 14 1.31 -18.08 2.88
CA TYR A 14 0.63 -16.80 3.03
C TYR A 14 0.14 -16.43 1.63
N ASP A 15 -1.13 -16.74 1.36
CA ASP A 15 -1.84 -16.30 0.17
C ASP A 15 -1.72 -14.78 0.15
N GLY A 16 -1.10 -14.22 -0.88
CA GLY A 16 -0.81 -12.79 -0.96
C GLY A 16 -2.09 -12.02 -0.70
N GLY A 17 -2.22 -11.48 0.52
CA GLY A 17 -3.54 -11.15 1.07
C GLY A 17 -4.33 -10.18 0.20
N THR A 18 -5.65 -10.16 0.37
CA THR A 18 -6.60 -9.40 -0.45
C THR A 18 -6.09 -8.01 -0.81
N PRO A 19 -6.05 -7.62 -2.10
CA PRO A 19 -5.59 -6.29 -2.49
C PRO A 19 -6.36 -5.19 -1.77
N ILE A 20 -5.69 -4.09 -1.44
CA ILE A 20 -6.33 -2.89 -0.90
C ILE A 20 -6.72 -2.02 -2.07
N THR A 21 -7.99 -1.68 -2.21
CA THR A 21 -8.46 -0.79 -3.28
C THR A 21 -8.72 0.58 -2.69
N CYS A 22 -8.11 1.62 -3.26
CA CYS A 22 -8.29 3.00 -2.84
C CYS A 22 -8.93 3.81 -3.97
N ASP A 23 -10.00 4.53 -3.66
CA ASP A 23 -10.75 5.35 -4.58
C ASP A 23 -10.63 6.83 -4.16
N PHE A 24 -10.11 7.66 -5.06
CA PHE A 24 -9.95 9.10 -4.87
C PHE A 24 -10.84 9.84 -5.88
N PRO A 25 -11.93 10.51 -5.44
CA PRO A 25 -12.82 11.25 -6.33
C PRO A 25 -12.09 12.37 -7.09
N ALA A 26 -12.73 12.83 -8.16
CA ALA A 26 -12.29 14.03 -8.87
C ALA A 26 -12.42 15.28 -7.98
N GLU A 27 -11.47 16.22 -8.12
CA GLU A 27 -11.53 17.51 -7.41
C GLU A 27 -12.61 18.44 -7.97
N ASP A 28 -12.96 18.28 -9.25
CA ASP A 28 -13.98 19.06 -9.94
C ASP A 28 -14.76 18.20 -10.96
N ALA A 29 -15.80 18.77 -11.56
CA ALA A 29 -16.68 18.08 -12.51
C ALA A 29 -15.99 17.67 -13.84
N ALA A 30 -14.81 18.22 -14.15
CA ALA A 30 -14.02 17.89 -15.32
C ALA A 30 -12.90 16.88 -15.01
N GLY A 31 -12.61 16.65 -13.73
CA GLY A 31 -11.58 15.74 -13.25
C GLY A 31 -11.97 14.28 -13.42
N LYS A 32 -10.95 13.41 -13.46
CA LYS A 32 -11.11 11.96 -13.39
C LYS A 32 -10.89 11.49 -11.96
N SER A 33 -11.68 10.54 -11.50
CA SER A 33 -11.35 9.76 -10.31
C SER A 33 -10.05 9.01 -10.52
N ILE A 34 -9.33 8.75 -9.43
CA ILE A 34 -8.13 7.94 -9.43
C ILE A 34 -8.43 6.71 -8.60
N ARG A 35 -8.28 5.53 -9.18
CA ARG A 35 -8.31 4.27 -8.45
C ARG A 35 -6.89 3.73 -8.35
N VAL A 36 -6.52 3.33 -7.14
CA VAL A 36 -5.22 2.71 -6.86
C VAL A 36 -5.46 1.35 -6.23
N VAL A 37 -4.94 0.30 -6.85
CA VAL A 37 -4.91 -1.04 -6.27
C VAL A 37 -3.54 -1.26 -5.66
N LEU A 38 -3.54 -1.58 -4.37
CA LEU A 38 -2.34 -1.90 -3.62
C LEU A 38 -2.29 -3.42 -3.43
N GLU A 39 -1.23 -4.04 -3.94
CA GLU A 39 -1.00 -5.47 -3.80
C GLU A 39 0.14 -5.72 -2.82
N PRO A 40 -0.16 -6.21 -1.60
CA PRO A 40 0.87 -6.59 -0.66
C PRO A 40 1.71 -7.75 -1.19
N ARG A 41 3.03 -7.62 -1.10
CA ARG A 41 4.01 -8.61 -1.57
C ARG A 41 4.81 -9.17 -0.39
N PRO A 42 4.17 -10.00 0.46
CA PRO A 42 4.82 -10.59 1.62
C PRO A 42 6.10 -11.30 1.19
N SER A 43 7.17 -11.09 1.95
CA SER A 43 8.42 -11.80 1.74
C SER A 43 9.02 -12.25 3.06
N LEU A 44 9.77 -13.34 3.02
CA LEU A 44 10.51 -13.85 4.19
C LEU A 44 11.57 -12.86 4.72
N LYS A 45 11.86 -11.79 3.97
CA LYS A 45 12.80 -10.74 4.33
C LYS A 45 12.12 -9.46 4.79
N ASP A 46 10.80 -9.46 4.93
CA ASP A 46 10.07 -8.29 5.42
C ASP A 46 10.50 -8.05 6.87
N GLN A 47 10.90 -6.81 7.17
CA GLN A 47 11.16 -6.36 8.53
C GLN A 47 10.01 -5.46 9.01
N PRO A 48 9.77 -5.38 10.34
CA PRO A 48 8.98 -4.30 10.92
C PRO A 48 9.26 -2.96 10.27
N GLY A 49 8.21 -2.30 9.81
CA GLY A 49 8.30 -0.95 9.26
C GLY A 49 8.74 -0.84 7.80
N LEU A 50 8.88 -1.94 7.05
CA LEU A 50 9.10 -1.87 5.60
C LEU A 50 8.43 -3.05 4.86
N TYR A 51 7.15 -2.87 4.54
CA TYR A 51 6.36 -3.88 3.83
C TYR A 51 6.30 -3.55 2.33
N ARG A 52 6.48 -4.57 1.48
CA ARG A 52 6.48 -4.37 0.02
C ARG A 52 5.05 -4.35 -0.51
N VAL A 53 4.76 -3.38 -1.37
CA VAL A 53 3.46 -3.19 -2.00
C VAL A 53 3.67 -2.84 -3.48
N PHE A 54 2.82 -3.34 -4.39
CA PHE A 54 2.69 -2.74 -5.72
C PHE A 54 1.51 -1.77 -5.73
N MET A 55 1.73 -0.57 -6.25
CA MET A 55 0.64 0.37 -6.57
C MET A 55 0.32 0.20 -8.05
N ASP A 56 -0.93 -0.07 -8.38
CA ASP A 56 -1.44 -0.10 -9.73
C ASP A 56 -2.49 0.99 -9.93
N PHE A 57 -2.32 1.79 -10.99
CA PHE A 57 -3.20 2.90 -11.36
C PHE A 57 -4.02 2.50 -12.59
N ASP A 58 -5.15 1.81 -12.36
CA ASP A 58 -6.06 1.31 -13.40
C ASP A 58 -5.34 0.61 -14.57
N GLY A 59 -4.29 -0.17 -14.28
CA GLY A 59 -3.48 -0.91 -15.25
C GLY A 59 -2.57 -0.06 -16.15
N LEU A 60 -2.55 1.26 -15.98
CA LEU A 60 -1.74 2.18 -16.80
C LEU A 60 -0.32 2.33 -16.29
N VAL A 61 -0.17 2.34 -14.97
CA VAL A 61 1.11 2.52 -14.29
C VAL A 61 1.15 1.57 -13.11
N SER A 62 2.22 0.79 -13.01
CA SER A 62 2.48 -0.05 -11.83
C SER A 62 3.81 0.36 -11.20
N VAL A 63 3.80 0.63 -9.90
CA VAL A 63 4.93 1.18 -9.15
C VAL A 63 5.28 0.26 -7.98
N ARG A 64 6.55 -0.06 -7.82
CA ARG A 64 7.05 -0.71 -6.60
C ARG A 64 7.03 0.31 -5.47
N ALA A 65 6.36 -0.04 -4.39
CA ALA A 65 6.19 0.81 -3.22
C ALA A 65 6.55 0.08 -1.93
N ALA A 66 6.68 0.87 -0.86
CA ALA A 66 6.85 0.38 0.48
C ALA A 66 5.84 1.03 1.43
N ALA A 67 5.20 0.21 2.27
CA ALA A 67 4.31 0.63 3.35
C ALA A 67 5.07 0.63 4.68
N GLN A 68 4.90 1.70 5.46
CA GLN A 68 5.57 1.92 6.74
C GLN A 68 4.64 2.62 7.73
N PRO A 69 4.69 2.31 9.05
CA PRO A 69 3.99 3.08 10.06
C PRO A 69 4.40 4.55 10.09
N ILE A 70 3.45 5.45 10.34
CA ILE A 70 3.72 6.85 10.63
C ILE A 70 3.83 6.99 12.16
N SER A 71 5.05 7.08 12.67
CA SER A 71 5.30 7.17 14.12
C SER A 71 5.06 8.56 14.72
N ALA A 72 4.64 9.53 13.92
CA ALA A 72 4.51 10.94 14.32
C ALA A 72 3.05 11.37 14.57
N THR A 73 2.08 10.50 14.29
CA THR A 73 0.65 10.75 14.53
C THR A 73 0.17 9.95 15.73
N GLU A 74 -0.82 10.48 16.45
CA GLU A 74 -1.54 9.72 17.49
C GLU A 74 -2.43 8.63 16.89
N GLU A 75 -2.67 8.71 15.57
CA GLU A 75 -3.52 7.81 14.81
C GLU A 75 -2.73 6.61 14.26
N ARG A 76 -3.45 5.50 14.02
CA ARG A 76 -2.89 4.26 13.47
C ARG A 76 -2.77 4.38 11.95
N ASP A 77 -1.67 4.98 11.51
CA ASP A 77 -1.52 5.35 10.10
C ASP A 77 -0.33 4.64 9.42
N ILE A 78 -0.52 4.36 8.14
CA ILE A 78 0.50 3.80 7.27
C ILE A 78 0.78 4.79 6.13
N LEU A 79 2.06 5.03 5.87
CA LEU A 79 2.53 5.72 4.69
C LEU A 79 3.04 4.71 3.67
N ILE A 80 2.46 4.75 2.47
CA ILE A 80 2.84 3.92 1.33
C ILE A 80 3.48 4.81 0.29
N ARG A 81 4.74 4.55 -0.09
CA ARG A 81 5.51 5.39 -1.03
C ARG A 81 6.11 4.58 -2.17
N GLY A 82 5.94 5.07 -3.39
CA GLY A 82 6.52 4.50 -4.60
C GLY A 82 7.17 5.57 -5.46
N ILE A 83 8.28 5.23 -6.10
CA ILE A 83 9.00 6.12 -7.03
C ILE A 83 9.11 5.43 -8.38
N THR A 84 8.73 6.13 -9.45
CA THR A 84 8.86 5.63 -10.83
C THR A 84 10.28 5.79 -11.35
N ARG A 85 10.60 5.11 -12.46
CA ARG A 85 11.90 5.28 -13.17
C ARG A 85 12.18 6.72 -13.60
N ARG A 86 11.14 7.54 -13.78
CA ARG A 86 11.25 8.96 -14.14
C ARG A 86 11.32 9.88 -12.92
N ASN A 87 11.50 9.36 -11.70
CA ASN A 87 11.55 10.12 -10.45
C ASN A 87 10.26 10.85 -10.04
N ALA A 88 9.11 10.54 -10.66
CA ALA A 88 7.82 10.92 -10.09
C ALA A 88 7.55 10.04 -8.85
N MET A 89 7.19 10.69 -7.74
CA MET A 89 6.88 10.06 -6.47
C MET A 89 5.37 10.06 -6.24
N TYR A 90 4.88 8.93 -5.77
CA TYR A 90 3.49 8.70 -5.39
C TYR A 90 3.46 8.27 -3.93
N SER A 91 2.57 8.87 -3.15
CA SER A 91 2.39 8.48 -1.76
C SER A 91 0.93 8.42 -1.34
N ILE A 92 0.58 7.42 -0.54
CA ILE A 92 -0.73 7.26 0.08
C ILE A 92 -0.52 7.23 1.59
N GLY A 93 -1.12 8.18 2.31
CA GLY A 93 -1.36 8.04 3.74
C GLY A 93 -2.69 7.32 3.94
N LEU A 94 -2.69 6.24 4.72
CA LEU A 94 -3.85 5.39 4.98
C LEU A 94 -4.05 5.22 6.49
N ARG A 95 -5.21 5.64 6.99
CA ARG A 95 -5.65 5.47 8.38
C ARG A 95 -6.31 4.10 8.56
N ASP A 96 -6.38 3.60 9.78
CA ASP A 96 -6.99 2.30 10.08
C ASP A 96 -8.52 2.23 9.87
N ASP A 97 -9.20 3.38 9.90
CA ASP A 97 -10.62 3.52 9.53
C ASP A 97 -10.86 3.47 8.01
N GLY A 98 -9.81 3.58 7.19
CA GLY A 98 -9.88 3.51 5.73
C GLY A 98 -9.83 4.87 5.04
N VAL A 99 -9.83 5.98 5.78
CA VAL A 99 -9.61 7.30 5.19
C VAL A 99 -8.19 7.38 4.65
N ALA A 100 -8.06 7.94 3.44
CA ALA A 100 -6.78 8.01 2.75
C ALA A 100 -6.53 9.37 2.08
N ALA A 101 -5.26 9.74 2.00
CA ALA A 101 -4.77 10.88 1.24
C ALA A 101 -3.72 10.44 0.23
N PHE A 102 -3.96 10.71 -1.04
CA PHE A 102 -3.04 10.43 -2.14
C PHE A 102 -2.33 11.69 -2.60
N ASN A 103 -1.01 11.65 -2.68
CA ASN A 103 -0.18 12.75 -3.16
C ASN A 103 0.65 12.30 -4.36
N ILE A 104 0.69 13.17 -5.37
CA ILE A 104 1.55 13.04 -6.54
C ILE A 104 2.59 14.16 -6.49
N GLN A 105 3.86 13.79 -6.51
CA GLN A 105 4.97 14.71 -6.73
C GLN A 105 5.63 14.37 -8.07
N PRO A 106 5.50 15.23 -9.09
CA PRO A 106 6.17 15.03 -10.37
C PRO A 106 7.69 15.13 -10.21
N ALA A 107 8.40 14.62 -11.21
CA ALA A 107 9.85 14.70 -11.24
C ALA A 107 10.34 16.15 -11.31
N GLU A 108 11.55 16.41 -10.81
CA GLU A 108 12.16 17.73 -10.95
C GLU A 108 12.33 18.10 -12.42
N GLY A 109 11.87 19.29 -12.81
CA GLY A 109 11.87 19.76 -14.20
C GLY A 109 10.68 19.30 -15.05
N ASP A 110 9.77 18.49 -14.51
CA ASP A 110 8.52 18.14 -15.20
C ASP A 110 7.44 19.19 -14.93
N ASN A 111 6.62 19.50 -15.95
CA ASN A 111 5.55 20.51 -15.85
C ASN A 111 4.28 19.96 -15.16
N GLY A 112 4.36 18.76 -14.58
CA GLY A 112 3.28 18.19 -13.78
C GLY A 112 2.94 19.06 -12.57
N LYS A 113 1.68 19.02 -12.12
CA LYS A 113 1.28 19.68 -10.88
C LYS A 113 1.37 18.70 -9.73
N LYS A 114 1.95 19.17 -8.61
CA LYS A 114 1.73 18.51 -7.31
C LYS A 114 0.23 18.54 -7.03
N SER A 115 -0.31 17.40 -6.62
CA SER A 115 -1.73 17.30 -6.25
C SER A 115 -1.88 16.42 -5.03
N THR A 116 -2.92 16.68 -4.24
CA THR A 116 -3.30 15.87 -3.10
C THR A 116 -4.79 15.64 -3.14
N ARG A 117 -5.22 14.39 -3.08
CA ARG A 117 -6.62 13.99 -3.11
C ARG A 117 -6.96 13.16 -1.90
N LEU A 118 -8.09 13.47 -1.30
CA LEU A 118 -8.67 12.65 -0.25
C LEU A 118 -9.55 11.57 -0.86
N GLY A 119 -9.64 10.43 -0.20
CA GLY A 119 -10.40 9.29 -0.66
C GLY A 119 -10.53 8.23 0.44
N GLU A 120 -10.95 7.05 0.03
CA GLU A 120 -11.15 5.92 0.93
C GLU A 120 -10.49 4.67 0.38
N CYS A 121 -10.02 3.80 1.28
CA CYS A 121 -9.47 2.49 0.96
C CYS A 121 -10.30 1.37 1.59
N HIS A 122 -10.42 0.27 0.87
CA HIS A 122 -11.16 -0.93 1.25
C HIS A 122 -10.25 -2.16 1.23
N GLY A 123 -10.53 -3.15 2.08
CA GLY A 123 -9.70 -4.37 2.19
C GLY A 123 -8.40 -4.19 2.98
N HIS A 124 -8.23 -3.05 3.64
CA HIS A 124 -7.01 -2.64 4.36
C HIS A 124 -6.81 -3.30 5.73
N LYS A 125 -7.90 -3.61 6.44
CA LYS A 125 -7.87 -4.01 7.88
C LYS A 125 -6.82 -5.09 8.20
N ALA A 126 -6.86 -6.22 7.50
CA ALA A 126 -5.96 -7.33 7.74
C ALA A 126 -4.47 -6.97 7.52
N HIS A 127 -4.20 -6.05 6.59
CA HIS A 127 -2.84 -5.59 6.30
C HIS A 127 -2.36 -4.56 7.31
N ILE A 128 -3.21 -3.62 7.69
CA ILE A 128 -2.88 -2.59 8.70
C ILE A 128 -2.54 -3.24 10.03
N ASP A 129 -3.31 -4.25 10.46
CA ASP A 129 -3.00 -4.96 11.69
C ASP A 129 -1.61 -5.60 11.60
N ARG A 130 -1.29 -6.29 10.51
CA ARG A 130 0.07 -6.82 10.29
C ARG A 130 1.13 -5.72 10.27
N TRP A 131 0.86 -4.61 9.59
CA TRP A 131 1.84 -3.55 9.38
C TRP A 131 2.11 -2.72 10.63
N LEU A 132 1.14 -2.67 11.55
CA LEU A 132 1.23 -2.02 12.84
C LEU A 132 1.55 -2.98 13.99
N SER A 133 1.48 -4.31 13.79
CA SER A 133 1.66 -5.34 14.84
C SER A 133 3.06 -5.47 15.45
N MET A 134 3.92 -4.47 15.34
CA MET A 134 5.22 -4.46 16.01
C MET A 134 5.43 -3.17 16.78
N TRP A 135 4.66 -3.07 17.86
CA TRP A 135 4.94 -2.32 19.07
C TRP A 135 4.44 -3.15 20.25
#